data_AF-A0A0A7G0M7-F1
#
_entry.id   AF-A0A0A7G0M7-F1
#
_cell.length_a   1.000
_cell.length_b   1.000
_cell.length_c   1.000
_cell.angle_alpha   90.00
_cell.angle_beta   90.00
_cell.angle_gamma   90.00
#
_symmetry.space_group_name_H-M   'P 1'
#
loop_
_entity.id
_entity.type
_entity.pdbx_description
1 polymer ?
#
loop_
_entity_poly.entity_id
_entity_poly.type
_entity_poly.pdbx_seq_one_letter_code
_entity_poly.pdbx_strand_id
1 'polypeptide(L)'
;MKVKDINIYNEWKEKNNDMYGSCVFRYVEKWADMMEEEISKGSKIHEIAGELSFKTNIDITGFMYGCAVSILAECWIYGEELRQWHNKEYNYDGDGTVNPAVLIINK
;
A
#
# COMPACT_ATOMS: atom_id res chain seq x y z
N MET A 1 4.64 5.16 10.55
CA MET A 1 3.46 5.39 9.70
C MET A 1 2.42 6.11 10.53
N LYS A 2 1.93 7.25 10.03
CA LYS A 2 0.84 8.04 10.61
C LYS A 2 -0.50 7.45 10.19
N VAL A 3 -1.17 6.78 11.12
CA VAL A 3 -2.48 6.15 10.88
C VAL A 3 -3.63 7.01 11.42
N LYS A 4 -4.79 6.93 10.77
CA LYS A 4 -6.03 7.63 11.16
C LYS A 4 -6.57 7.11 12.50
N ASP A 5 -6.57 5.79 12.68
CA ASP A 5 -6.95 5.09 13.91
C ASP A 5 -5.96 3.95 14.19
N ILE A 6 -5.17 4.12 15.24
CA ILE A 6 -4.12 3.15 15.61
C ILE A 6 -4.68 1.86 16.21
N ASN A 7 -5.84 1.92 16.88
CA ASN A 7 -6.43 0.74 17.53
C ASN A 7 -6.99 -0.20 16.48
N ILE A 8 -7.76 0.34 15.52
CA ILE A 8 -8.29 -0.43 14.40
C ILE A 8 -7.16 -1.06 13.58
N TYR A 9 -6.11 -0.30 13.27
CA TYR A 9 -4.95 -0.82 12.54
C TYR A 9 -4.25 -1.98 13.28
N ASN A 10 -4.03 -1.84 14.59
CA ASN A 10 -3.40 -2.87 15.40
C ASN A 10 -4.26 -4.14 15.46
N GLU A 11 -5.59 -4.02 15.57
CA GLU A 11 -6.49 -5.19 15.52
C GLU A 11 -6.36 -5.95 14.21
N TRP A 12 -6.23 -5.26 13.06
CA TRP A 12 -6.02 -5.93 11.78
C TRP A 12 -4.68 -6.65 11.73
N LYS A 13 -3.61 -5.99 12.20
CA LYS A 13 -2.27 -6.58 12.24
C LYS A 13 -2.22 -7.83 13.10
N GLU A 14 -2.87 -7.82 14.26
CA GLU A 14 -2.94 -8.96 15.18
C GLU A 14 -3.68 -10.16 14.58
N LYS A 15 -4.75 -9.90 13.82
CA LYS A 15 -5.54 -10.94 13.13
C LYS A 15 -4.82 -11.55 11.92
N ASN A 16 -3.86 -10.83 11.32
CA ASN A 16 -3.13 -11.24 10.12
C ASN A 16 -1.67 -11.60 10.45
N ASN A 17 -1.49 -12.53 11.41
CA ASN A 17 -0.17 -12.92 11.93
C ASN A 17 0.45 -14.14 11.22
N ASP A 18 -0.20 -14.68 10.20
CA ASP A 18 0.37 -15.73 9.36
C ASP A 18 1.56 -15.22 8.53
N MET A 19 2.26 -16.11 7.84
CA MET A 19 3.45 -15.75 7.06
C MET A 19 3.15 -14.70 5.98
N TYR A 20 2.01 -14.80 5.29
CA TYR A 20 1.63 -13.85 4.24
C TYR A 20 1.14 -12.54 4.85
N GLY A 21 0.17 -12.60 5.77
CA GLY A 21 -0.38 -11.42 6.43
C GLY A 21 0.70 -10.59 7.10
N SER A 22 1.55 -11.21 7.93
CA SER A 22 2.61 -10.51 8.63
C SER A 22 3.63 -9.87 7.68
N CYS A 23 3.89 -10.48 6.52
CA CYS A 23 4.76 -9.91 5.50
C CYS A 23 4.16 -8.65 4.85
N VAL A 24 2.86 -8.68 4.52
CA VAL A 24 2.14 -7.51 4.00
C VAL A 24 2.20 -6.35 4.99
N PHE A 25 1.93 -6.59 6.28
CA PHE A 25 1.97 -5.52 7.28
C PHE A 25 3.37 -4.94 7.49
N ARG A 26 4.44 -5.75 7.46
CA ARG A 26 5.82 -5.23 7.48
C ARG A 26 6.11 -4.36 6.25
N TYR A 27 5.67 -4.79 5.07
CA TYR A 27 5.84 -4.02 3.84
C TYR A 27 5.07 -2.70 3.88
N VAL A 28 3.80 -2.72 4.31
CA VAL A 28 2.95 -1.54 4.49
C VAL A 28 3.63 -0.49 5.36
N GLU A 29 4.12 -0.89 6.53
CA GLU A 29 4.79 -0.01 7.48
C GLU A 29 6.06 0.59 6.87
N LYS A 30 6.91 -0.27 6.28
CA LYS A 30 8.17 0.16 5.68
C LYS A 30 7.96 1.13 4.52
N TRP A 31 7.01 0.84 3.63
CA TRP A 31 6.74 1.67 2.47
C TRP A 31 6.17 3.03 2.88
N ALA A 32 5.21 3.05 3.82
CA ALA A 32 4.65 4.30 4.33
C ALA A 32 5.70 5.14 5.07
N ASP A 33 6.56 4.54 5.88
CA ASP A 33 7.64 5.25 6.58
C ASP A 33 8.60 5.92 5.59
N MET A 34 8.99 5.21 4.52
CA MET A 34 9.84 5.76 3.48
C MET A 34 9.16 6.92 2.72
N MET A 35 7.87 6.80 2.43
CA MET A 35 7.11 7.88 1.80
C MET A 35 6.96 9.09 2.72
N GLU A 36 6.69 8.88 4.02
CA GLU A 36 6.61 9.96 5.01
C GLU A 36 7.93 10.73 5.14
N GLU A 37 9.06 10.03 5.05
CA GLU A 37 10.38 10.67 5.07
C GLU A 37 10.54 11.63 3.87
N GLU A 38 10.19 11.20 2.66
CA GLU A 38 10.29 12.06 1.47
C GLU A 38 9.23 13.16 1.44
N ILE A 39 8.01 12.90 1.91
CA ILE A 39 6.97 13.92 2.08
C ILE A 39 7.45 15.01 3.05
N SER A 40 8.18 14.66 4.11
CA SER A 40 8.74 15.65 5.04
C SER A 40 9.79 16.57 4.39
N LYS A 41 10.38 16.14 3.25
CA LYS A 41 11.31 16.91 2.42
C LYS A 41 10.60 17.69 1.31
N GLY A 42 9.28 17.56 1.17
CA GLY A 42 8.43 18.29 0.22
C GLY A 42 8.02 17.50 -1.02
N SER A 43 8.37 16.21 -1.11
CA SER A 43 7.97 15.34 -2.23
C SER A 43 6.47 15.01 -2.20
N LYS A 44 5.87 14.79 -3.37
CA LYS A 44 4.47 14.35 -3.51
C LYS A 44 4.38 12.83 -3.71
N ILE A 45 3.23 12.25 -3.36
CA ILE A 45 3.02 10.79 -3.46
C ILE A 45 3.31 10.26 -4.88
N HIS A 46 2.78 10.92 -5.90
CA HIS A 46 2.94 10.46 -7.29
C HIS A 46 4.38 10.48 -7.80
N GLU A 47 5.30 11.17 -7.12
CA GLU A 47 6.72 11.25 -7.49
C GLU A 47 7.52 10.11 -6.87
N ILE A 48 7.08 9.59 -5.72
CA ILE A 48 7.88 8.70 -4.86
C ILE A 48 7.28 7.30 -4.68
N ALA A 49 5.95 7.15 -4.78
CA ALA A 49 5.26 5.93 -4.37
C ALA A 49 5.73 4.70 -5.17
N GLY A 50 5.82 4.84 -6.49
CA GLY A 50 6.27 3.79 -7.39
C GLY A 50 7.70 3.34 -7.08
N GLU A 51 8.66 4.26 -7.05
CA GLU A 51 10.07 3.93 -6.81
C GLU A 51 10.30 3.34 -5.41
N LEU A 52 9.69 3.94 -4.37
CA LEU A 52 9.87 3.49 -3.00
C LEU A 52 9.24 2.11 -2.74
N SER A 53 8.22 1.72 -3.51
CA SER A 53 7.60 0.39 -3.42
C SER A 53 8.62 -0.74 -3.68
N PHE A 54 9.58 -0.50 -4.58
CA PHE A 54 10.65 -1.46 -4.90
C PHE A 54 11.85 -1.37 -3.95
N LYS A 55 11.96 -0.33 -3.12
CA LYS A 55 13.12 -0.08 -2.23
C LYS A 55 12.92 -0.56 -0.79
N THR A 56 11.79 -1.20 -0.47
CA THR A 56 11.49 -1.67 0.89
C THR A 56 12.39 -2.82 1.35
N ASN A 57 13.06 -3.53 0.42
CA ASN A 57 13.79 -4.78 0.65
C ASN A 57 12.94 -5.90 1.28
N ILE A 58 11.61 -5.83 1.11
CA ILE A 58 10.68 -6.86 1.57
C ILE A 58 10.04 -7.49 0.34
N ASP A 59 10.34 -8.78 0.10
CA ASP A 59 9.83 -9.51 -1.04
C ASP A 59 8.32 -9.77 -0.89
N ILE A 60 7.55 -9.21 -1.82
CA ILE A 60 6.10 -9.37 -1.90
C ILE A 60 5.68 -9.74 -3.32
N THR A 61 4.56 -10.44 -3.44
CA THR A 61 3.92 -10.72 -4.74
C THR A 61 3.05 -9.55 -5.19
N GLY A 62 2.62 -9.54 -6.46
CA GLY A 62 1.66 -8.55 -6.95
C GLY A 62 0.33 -8.55 -6.20
N PHE A 63 -0.11 -9.71 -5.69
CA PHE A 63 -1.31 -9.80 -4.86
C PHE A 63 -1.11 -9.12 -3.50
N MET A 64 0.02 -9.42 -2.85
CA MET A 64 0.41 -8.80 -1.58
C MET A 64 0.60 -7.28 -1.71
N TYR A 65 1.11 -6.82 -2.86
CA TYR A 65 1.18 -5.40 -3.19
C TYR A 65 -0.23 -4.77 -3.24
N GLY A 66 -1.17 -5.41 -3.95
CA GLY A 66 -2.57 -4.96 -3.97
C GLY A 66 -3.21 -4.90 -2.58
N CYS A 67 -2.92 -5.89 -1.70
CA CYS A 67 -3.33 -5.86 -0.30
C CYS A 67 -2.70 -4.67 0.44
N ALA A 68 -1.40 -4.41 0.25
CA ALA A 68 -0.71 -3.30 0.90
C ALA A 68 -1.31 -1.93 0.50
N VAL A 69 -1.60 -1.71 -0.79
CA VAL A 69 -2.27 -0.49 -1.25
C VAL A 69 -3.65 -0.36 -0.61
N SER A 70 -4.41 -1.45 -0.53
CA SER A 70 -5.74 -1.45 0.09
C SER A 70 -5.69 -1.10 1.58
N ILE A 71 -4.73 -1.65 2.33
CA ILE A 71 -4.53 -1.33 3.75
C ILE A 71 -4.18 0.15 3.92
N LEU A 72 -3.22 0.65 3.13
CA LEU A 72 -2.78 2.05 3.21
C LEU A 72 -3.91 3.01 2.84
N ALA A 73 -4.68 2.73 1.78
CA ALA A 73 -5.83 3.53 1.39
C ALA A 73 -6.80 3.76 2.56
N GLU A 74 -7.05 2.69 3.32
CA GLU A 74 -7.98 2.71 4.44
C GLU A 74 -7.40 3.47 5.66
N CYS A 75 -6.23 3.07 6.17
CA CYS A 75 -5.76 3.56 7.47
C CYS A 75 -4.73 4.69 7.43
N TRP A 76 -4.01 4.90 6.32
CA TRP A 76 -2.91 5.87 6.28
C TRP A 76 -3.44 7.28 6.00
N ILE A 77 -2.87 8.31 6.64
CA ILE A 77 -3.34 9.69 6.45
C ILE A 77 -3.19 10.20 5.01
N TYR A 78 -2.21 9.69 4.25
CA TYR A 78 -2.00 9.97 2.83
C TYR A 78 -2.60 8.87 1.93
N GLY A 79 -3.37 7.95 2.51
CA GLY A 79 -3.88 6.75 1.85
C GLY A 79 -4.75 7.04 0.63
N GLU A 80 -5.58 8.09 0.69
CA GLU A 80 -6.46 8.45 -0.43
C GLU A 80 -5.66 8.95 -1.65
N GLU A 81 -4.61 9.74 -1.42
CA GLU A 81 -3.73 10.21 -2.51
C GLU A 81 -2.97 9.02 -3.13
N LEU A 82 -2.51 8.08 -2.30
CA LEU A 82 -1.87 6.85 -2.77
C LEU A 82 -2.84 5.98 -3.60
N ARG A 83 -4.08 5.81 -3.13
CA ARG A 83 -5.13 5.05 -3.84
C ARG A 83 -5.40 5.63 -5.22
N GLN A 84 -5.56 6.95 -5.30
CA GLN A 84 -5.81 7.65 -6.57
C GLN A 84 -4.61 7.52 -7.53
N TRP A 85 -3.38 7.68 -7.03
CA TRP A 85 -2.18 7.46 -7.83
C TRP A 85 -2.13 6.03 -8.37
N HIS A 86 -2.26 5.02 -7.50
CA HIS A 86 -2.22 3.61 -7.89
C HIS A 86 -3.29 3.26 -8.92
N ASN A 87 -4.53 3.68 -8.70
CA ASN A 87 -5.64 3.37 -9.60
C ASN A 87 -5.46 3.97 -11.01
N LYS A 88 -4.88 5.17 -11.10
CA LYS A 88 -4.57 5.81 -12.39
C LYS A 88 -3.60 5.01 -13.24
N GLU A 89 -2.63 4.33 -12.62
CA GLU A 89 -1.69 3.45 -13.34
C GLU A 89 -2.42 2.29 -14.08
N TYR A 90 -3.65 1.98 -13.68
CA TYR A 90 -4.49 0.95 -14.30
C TYR A 90 -5.71 1.53 -15.04
N ASN A 91 -5.73 2.84 -15.33
CA ASN A 91 -6.86 3.54 -15.96
C ASN A 91 -8.19 3.32 -15.23
N TYR A 92 -8.16 3.33 -13.89
CA TYR A 92 -9.33 3.18 -13.04
C TYR A 92 -9.54 4.44 -12.19
N ASP A 93 -10.77 4.95 -12.12
CA ASP A 93 -11.12 6.17 -11.38
C ASP A 93 -12.22 5.93 -10.31
N GLY A 94 -12.56 4.67 -10.02
CA GLY A 94 -13.62 4.34 -9.05
C GLY A 94 -13.16 4.38 -7.59
N ASP A 95 -14.08 4.14 -6.66
CA ASP A 95 -13.87 4.27 -5.21
C ASP A 95 -13.07 3.12 -4.58
N GLY A 96 -12.95 1.99 -5.27
CA GLY A 96 -12.14 0.85 -4.83
C GLY A 96 -10.63 1.03 -5.03
N THR A 97 -9.87 -0.02 -4.73
CA THR A 97 -8.43 -0.14 -5.03
C THR A 97 -8.24 -1.26 -6.06
N VAL A 98 -7.52 -0.99 -7.15
CA VAL A 98 -7.20 -2.02 -8.14
C VAL A 98 -6.27 -3.07 -7.54
N ASN A 99 -6.57 -4.36 -7.72
CA ASN A 99 -5.60 -5.42 -7.48
C ASN A 99 -4.95 -5.82 -8.82
N PRO A 100 -3.63 -5.58 -9.00
CA PRO A 100 -2.97 -5.84 -10.27
C PRO A 100 -2.74 -7.34 -10.55
N ALA A 101 -2.90 -8.20 -9.54
CA ALA A 101 -2.74 -9.65 -9.70
C ALA A 101 -3.96 -10.27 -10.38
N VAL A 102 -4.10 -10.02 -11.68
CA VAL A 102 -5.15 -10.60 -12.54
C VAL A 102 -4.54 -11.69 -13.42
N LEU A 103 -5.15 -12.88 -13.38
CA LEU A 103 -4.80 -13.97 -14.30
C LEU A 103 -5.85 -14.04 -15.41
N ILE A 104 -5.47 -13.66 -16.64
CA ILE A 104 -6.34 -13.75 -17.82
C ILE A 104 -6.06 -15.07 -18.53
N ILE A 105 -7.08 -15.91 -18.68
CA ILE A 105 -7.01 -17.17 -19.42
C ILE A 105 -7.88 -17.02 -20.68
N ASN A 106 -7.24 -16.81 -21.82
CA ASN A 106 -7.93 -16.80 -23.12
C ASN A 106 -7.91 -18.22 -23.73
N LYS A 107 -8.93 -18.54 -24.52
CA LYS A 107 -8.98 -19.77 -25.32
C LYS A 107 -8.24 -19.62 -26.64
#